data_AF-A0A7W4BAV0-F1
#
_entry.id   AF-A0A7W4BAV0-F1
#
_cell.length_a   1.000
_cell.length_b   1.000
_cell.length_c   1.000
_cell.angle_alpha   90.00
_cell.angle_beta   90.00
_cell.angle_gamma   90.00
#
_symmetry.space_group_name_H-M   'P 1'
#
loop_
_entity.id
_entity.type
_entity.pdbx_description
1 polymer ?
#
loop_
_entity_poly.entity_id
_entity_poly.type
_entity_poly.pdbx_seq_one_letter_code
_entity_poly.pdbx_strand_id
1 'polypeptide(L)'
;MNKLSISEAANKHVTIDFNDYDNPKWSEAEKILEVELSFDRIGNQVAGIDEGIFPSFIKDDIKIDAGWDNWSGCYLLSTSKQGDELLKQLAVRLSK
;
A
#
# COMPACT_ATOMS: atom_id res chain seq x y z
N MET A 1 9.07 -12.06 -12.53
CA MET A 1 9.33 -11.99 -11.07
C MET A 1 8.55 -10.79 -10.58
N ASN A 2 7.49 -11.00 -9.80
CA ASN A 2 6.63 -9.92 -9.30
C ASN A 2 7.35 -9.23 -8.15
N LYS A 3 8.20 -8.27 -8.50
CA LYS A 3 9.10 -7.58 -7.56
C LYS A 3 8.37 -6.36 -7.01
N LEU A 4 8.40 -6.21 -5.69
CA LEU A 4 8.02 -4.98 -5.01
C LEU A 4 9.27 -4.14 -4.74
N SER A 5 9.11 -2.82 -4.74
CA SER A 5 10.10 -1.85 -4.26
C SER A 5 9.66 -1.26 -2.94
N ILE A 6 10.62 -0.97 -2.07
CA ILE A 6 10.42 -0.21 -0.84
C ILE A 6 11.31 1.02 -0.93
N SER A 7 10.73 2.19 -0.68
CA SER A 7 11.50 3.43 -0.61
C SER A 7 10.91 4.38 0.43
N GLU A 8 11.60 5.50 0.68
CA GLU A 8 11.09 6.60 1.49
C GLU A 8 10.43 7.63 0.56
N ALA A 9 9.15 7.92 0.79
CA ALA A 9 8.40 8.91 0.05
C ALA A 9 8.72 10.34 0.54
N ALA A 10 8.25 11.35 -0.20
CA ALA A 10 8.50 12.77 0.13
C ALA A 10 7.99 13.18 1.53
N ASN A 11 7.01 12.46 2.09
CA ASN A 11 6.52 12.65 3.46
C ASN A 11 7.43 12.02 4.54
N LYS A 12 8.59 11.46 4.16
CA LYS A 12 9.56 10.77 5.03
C LYS A 12 9.05 9.46 5.63
N HIS A 13 8.03 8.87 5.01
CA HIS A 13 7.45 7.60 5.40
C HIS A 13 7.62 6.55 4.29
N VAL A 14 7.43 5.29 4.66
CA VAL A 14 7.66 4.15 3.77
C VAL A 14 6.57 4.09 2.71
N THR A 15 6.98 3.85 1.47
CA THR A 15 6.10 3.38 0.38
C THR A 15 6.48 1.98 -0.06
N ILE A 16 5.49 1.19 -0.46
CA ILE A 16 5.66 -0.05 -1.22
C ILE A 16 5.06 0.17 -2.59
N ASP A 17 5.86 -0.02 -3.64
CA ASP A 17 5.37 0.03 -5.02
C ASP A 17 5.32 -1.40 -5.56
N PHE A 18 4.18 -1.75 -6.16
CA PHE A 18 3.96 -3.10 -6.69
C PHE A 18 4.45 -3.24 -8.13
N ASN A 19 4.93 -2.15 -8.74
CA ASN A 19 5.58 -2.01 -10.05
C ASN A 19 4.71 -2.38 -11.28
N ASP A 20 3.78 -3.32 -11.13
CA ASP A 20 2.83 -3.74 -12.16
C ASP A 20 1.39 -3.63 -11.63
N TYR A 21 0.45 -3.20 -12.48
CA TYR A 21 -0.97 -3.09 -12.12
C TYR A 21 -1.61 -4.43 -11.75
N ASP A 22 -1.18 -5.51 -12.39
CA ASP A 22 -1.69 -6.86 -12.20
C ASP A 22 -0.80 -7.71 -11.27
N ASN A 23 0.09 -7.06 -10.50
CA ASN A 23 0.93 -7.78 -9.56
C ASN A 23 0.05 -8.49 -8.51
N PRO A 24 0.04 -9.83 -8.46
CA PRO A 24 -0.84 -10.59 -7.56
C PRO A 24 -0.56 -10.32 -6.08
N LYS A 25 0.63 -9.80 -5.75
CA LYS A 25 0.98 -9.40 -4.38
C LYS A 25 0.14 -8.22 -3.90
N TRP A 26 -0.42 -7.41 -4.79
CA TRP A 26 -1.37 -6.37 -4.43
C TRP A 26 -2.60 -6.97 -3.76
N SER A 27 -3.27 -7.92 -4.41
CA SER A 27 -4.45 -8.59 -3.85
C SER A 27 -4.11 -9.35 -2.56
N GLU A 28 -2.91 -9.93 -2.46
CA GLU A 28 -2.43 -10.55 -1.23
C GLU A 28 -2.24 -9.52 -0.10
N ALA A 29 -1.70 -8.34 -0.39
CA ALA A 29 -1.55 -7.24 0.55
C ALA A 29 -2.91 -6.75 1.06
N GLU A 30 -3.88 -6.55 0.16
CA GLU A 30 -5.25 -6.16 0.53
C GLU A 30 -5.87 -7.19 1.48
N LYS A 31 -5.76 -8.48 1.16
CA LYS A 31 -6.27 -9.57 2.01
C LYS A 31 -5.61 -9.57 3.40
N ILE A 32 -4.29 -9.39 3.48
CA ILE A 32 -3.58 -9.36 4.77
C ILE A 32 -4.06 -8.16 5.60
N LEU A 33 -4.14 -6.97 5.01
CA LEU A 33 -4.55 -5.75 5.71
C LEU A 33 -6.01 -5.86 6.19
N GLU A 34 -6.94 -6.23 5.31
CA GLU A 34 -8.38 -6.24 5.62
C GLU A 34 -8.79 -7.46 6.44
N VAL A 35 -8.38 -8.66 6.03
CA VAL A 35 -8.91 -9.90 6.62
C VAL A 35 -8.10 -10.32 7.84
N GLU A 36 -6.78 -10.32 7.74
CA GLU A 36 -5.93 -10.84 8.81
C GLU A 36 -5.63 -9.79 9.89
N LEU A 37 -5.42 -8.54 9.46
CA LEU A 37 -5.10 -7.44 10.36
C LEU A 37 -6.31 -6.58 10.71
N SER A 38 -7.47 -6.81 10.10
CA SER A 38 -8.74 -6.13 10.39
C SER A 38 -8.66 -4.61 10.21
N PHE A 39 -7.99 -4.15 9.15
CA PHE A 39 -8.08 -2.75 8.71
C PHE A 39 -9.38 -2.52 7.94
N ASP A 40 -10.00 -1.36 8.17
CA ASP A 40 -11.13 -0.89 7.40
C ASP A 40 -10.67 -0.10 6.18
N ARG A 41 -11.40 -0.20 5.06
CA ARG A 41 -11.21 0.67 3.90
C ARG A 41 -12.06 1.93 4.06
N ILE A 42 -11.41 3.09 4.23
CA ILE A 42 -12.10 4.37 4.48
C ILE A 42 -11.69 5.40 3.42
N GLY A 43 -12.70 6.08 2.86
CA GLY A 43 -12.52 7.13 1.85
C GLY A 43 -13.20 6.77 0.54
N ASN A 44 -13.04 7.65 -0.45
CA ASN A 44 -13.59 7.46 -1.79
C ASN A 44 -12.48 7.05 -2.75
N GLN A 45 -12.81 6.16 -3.69
CA GLN A 45 -11.96 5.92 -4.83
C GLN A 45 -12.06 7.12 -5.80
N VAL A 46 -10.91 7.63 -6.24
CA VAL A 46 -10.81 8.69 -7.24
C VAL A 46 -9.85 8.21 -8.32
N ALA A 47 -10.24 8.31 -9.59
CA ALA A 47 -9.40 7.90 -10.71
C ALA A 47 -9.21 9.08 -11.67
N GLY A 48 -7.95 9.43 -11.91
CA GLY A 48 -7.50 10.33 -12.97
C GLY A 48 -6.99 9.54 -14.18
N ILE A 49 -6.40 10.27 -15.13
CA ILE A 49 -5.84 9.67 -16.36
C ILE A 49 -4.52 8.93 -16.06
N ASP A 50 -3.68 9.51 -15.20
CA ASP A 50 -2.32 9.01 -14.96
C ASP A 50 -2.13 8.36 -13.57
N GLU A 51 -3.09 8.58 -12.68
CA GLU A 51 -3.05 8.12 -11.30
C GLU A 51 -4.45 7.97 -10.72
N GLY A 52 -4.57 7.24 -9.63
CA GLY A 52 -5.77 7.16 -8.84
C GLY A 52 -5.48 6.86 -7.38
N ILE A 53 -6.44 7.22 -6.54
CA ILE A 53 -6.41 6.99 -5.10
C ILE A 53 -7.50 5.97 -4.77
N PHE A 54 -7.13 4.97 -4.00
CA PHE A 54 -8.05 4.01 -3.40
C PHE A 54 -8.43 4.45 -1.98
N PRO A 55 -9.53 3.93 -1.40
CA PRO A 55 -9.79 4.10 0.02
C PRO A 55 -8.60 3.61 0.85
N SER A 56 -8.17 4.41 1.82
CA SER A 56 -7.06 4.10 2.71
C SER A 56 -7.41 2.94 3.64
N PHE A 57 -6.41 2.19 4.09
CA PHE A 57 -6.56 1.22 5.17
C PHE A 57 -6.40 1.95 6.51
N ILE A 58 -7.42 1.89 7.37
CA ILE A 58 -7.43 2.53 8.68
C ILE A 58 -7.65 1.49 9.79
N LYS A 59 -6.83 1.56 10.84
CA LYS A 59 -7.04 0.83 12.08
C LYS A 59 -6.40 1.58 13.24
N ASP A 60 -7.18 1.88 14.27
CA ASP A 60 -6.75 2.69 15.41
C ASP A 60 -6.09 4.00 14.92
N ASP A 61 -4.85 4.28 15.33
CA ASP A 61 -4.06 5.45 14.90
C ASP A 61 -3.22 5.20 13.63
N ILE A 62 -3.35 4.04 12.98
CA ILE A 62 -2.59 3.68 11.78
C ILE A 62 -3.42 3.94 10.53
N LYS A 63 -2.86 4.76 9.63
CA LYS A 63 -3.37 5.00 8.28
C LYS A 63 -2.33 4.59 7.25
N ILE A 64 -2.75 3.75 6.31
CA ILE A 64 -1.98 3.40 5.11
C ILE A 64 -2.79 3.88 3.90
N ASP A 65 -2.25 4.88 3.21
CA ASP A 65 -2.80 5.36 1.96
C ASP A 65 -2.52 4.39 0.82
N ALA A 66 -3.45 4.32 -0.12
CA ALA A 66 -3.42 3.36 -1.20
C ALA A 66 -3.80 4.05 -2.51
N GLY A 67 -3.16 3.65 -3.59
CA GLY A 67 -3.45 4.21 -4.90
C GLY A 67 -2.73 3.46 -6.00
N TRP A 68 -2.75 4.06 -7.18
CA TRP A 68 -2.00 3.61 -8.33
C TRP A 68 -1.50 4.79 -9.14
N ASP A 69 -0.41 4.57 -9.86
CA ASP A 69 0.06 5.48 -10.90
C ASP A 69 0.76 4.69 -12.02
N ASN A 70 0.96 5.34 -13.16
CA ASN A 70 1.54 4.71 -14.35
C ASN A 70 2.99 4.22 -14.20
N TRP A 71 3.70 4.60 -13.14
CA TRP A 71 5.10 4.22 -12.89
C TRP A 71 5.24 3.16 -11.80
N SER A 72 4.43 3.25 -10.75
CA SER A 72 4.49 2.45 -9.54
C SER A 72 3.59 1.22 -9.58
N GLY A 73 2.65 1.14 -10.54
CA GLY A 73 1.50 0.24 -10.44
C GLY A 73 0.65 0.64 -9.23
N CYS A 74 0.10 -0.35 -8.52
CA CYS A 74 -0.49 -0.06 -7.20
C CYS A 74 0.61 0.29 -6.19
N TYR A 75 0.28 1.12 -5.20
CA TYR A 75 1.18 1.47 -4.11
C TYR A 75 0.48 1.51 -2.75
N LEU A 76 1.27 1.35 -1.69
CA LEU A 76 0.89 1.61 -0.30
C LEU A 76 1.83 2.65 0.30
N LEU A 77 1.28 3.69 0.93
CA LEU A 77 2.03 4.77 1.55
C LEU A 77 1.67 4.91 3.03
N SER A 78 2.67 4.85 3.89
CA SER A 78 2.51 5.12 5.31
C SER A 78 2.43 6.62 5.59
N THR A 79 1.74 6.99 6.68
CA THR A 79 1.69 8.36 7.21
C THR A 79 2.22 8.46 8.65
N SER A 80 2.84 7.41 9.18
CA SER A 80 3.35 7.37 10.56
C SER A 80 4.49 6.37 10.73
N LYS A 81 5.26 6.49 11.82
CA LYS A 81 6.33 5.52 12.12
C LYS A 81 5.80 4.11 12.37
N GLN A 82 4.62 3.99 12.98
CA GLN A 82 3.96 2.71 13.19
C GLN A 82 3.54 2.07 11.85
N GLY A 83 3.02 2.89 10.93
CA GLY A 83 2.73 2.47 9.56
C GLY A 83 3.98 2.02 8.81
N ASP A 84 5.12 2.70 9.02
CA ASP A 84 6.38 2.34 8.38
C ASP A 84 6.85 0.94 8.76
N GLU A 85 6.81 0.62 10.05
CA GLU A 85 7.18 -0.72 10.53
C GLU A 85 6.20 -1.79 10.04
N LEU A 86 4.91 -1.48 9.97
CA LEU A 86 3.90 -2.37 9.39
C LEU A 86 4.19 -2.64 7.91
N LEU A 87 4.46 -1.62 7.09
CA LEU A 87 4.74 -1.80 5.67
C LEU A 87 6.04 -2.58 5.44
N LYS A 88 7.09 -2.34 6.22
CA LYS A 88 8.32 -3.14 6.15
C LYS A 88 8.05 -4.62 6.43
N GLN A 89 7.26 -4.94 7.46
CA GLN A 89 6.89 -6.31 7.79
C GLN A 89 6.03 -6.96 6.70
N LEU A 90 5.05 -6.21 6.16
CA LEU A 90 4.21 -6.66 5.06
C LEU A 90 5.05 -6.99 3.82
N ALA A 91 6.00 -6.13 3.45
CA ALA A 91 6.87 -6.36 2.30
C ALA A 91 7.77 -7.59 2.47
N VAL A 92 8.30 -7.84 3.68
CA VAL A 92 9.05 -9.07 3.99
C VAL A 92 8.16 -10.30 3.81
N ARG A 93 6.90 -10.23 4.24
CA ARG A 93 5.94 -11.32 4.11
C ARG A 93 5.58 -11.62 2.65
N LEU A 94 5.30 -10.58 1.87
CA LEU A 94 4.98 -10.67 0.43
C LEU A 94 6.18 -11.08 -0.44
N SER A 95 7.39 -11.10 0.12
CA SER A 95 8.62 -11.49 -0.60
C SER A 95 9.00 -12.96 -0.42
N LYS A 96 8.26 -13.71 0.39
CA LYS A 96 8.41 -15.16 0.54
C LYS A 96 7.73 -15.89 -0.61
#